data_AF-A0ABD2MVX6-F1
#
_entry.id   AF-A0ABD2MVX6-F1
#
_cell.length_a   1.000
_cell.length_b   1.000
_cell.length_c   1.000
_cell.angle_alpha   90.00
_cell.angle_beta   90.00
_cell.angle_gamma   90.00
#
_symmetry.space_group_name_H-M   'P 1'
#
loop_
_entity.id
_entity.type
_entity.pdbx_description
1 polymer ?
#
loop_
_entity_poly.entity_id
_entity_poly.type
_entity_poly.pdbx_seq_one_letter_code
_entity_poly.pdbx_strand_id
1 'polypeptide(L)'
;MRILGEDFTFSRQERGKKVPYGTAGDCYSRAEGCGQGRFSIDLTGTSFKLTSDVSWIGDTTKIHRTDQTASGRCGGFCGECIPDLNTGLHVEIT
;
A
#
# COMPACT_ATOMS: atom_id res chain seq x y z
N MET A 1 -12.15 -11.44 -4.07
CA MET A 1 -12.33 -10.94 -2.68
C MET A 1 -11.64 -9.60 -2.54
N ARG A 2 -11.99 -8.79 -1.53
CA ARG A 2 -11.40 -7.46 -1.34
C ARG A 2 -10.89 -7.30 0.08
N ILE A 3 -9.67 -6.80 0.22
CA ILE A 3 -9.13 -6.35 1.50
C ILE A 3 -9.77 -5.00 1.83
N LEU A 4 -10.41 -4.91 3.01
CA LEU A 4 -10.95 -3.65 3.52
C LEU A 4 -9.78 -2.87 4.17
N GLY A 5 -9.33 -1.82 3.49
CA GLY A 5 -8.14 -1.06 3.91
C GLY A 5 -8.25 -0.45 5.32
N GLU A 6 -9.47 -0.09 5.74
CA GLU A 6 -9.73 0.51 7.06
C GLU A 6 -10.15 -0.52 8.12
N ASP A 7 -10.13 -1.82 7.79
CA ASP A 7 -10.38 -2.87 8.78
C ASP A 7 -9.10 -3.19 9.57
N PHE A 8 -9.00 -2.53 10.71
CA PHE A 8 -7.85 -2.64 11.60
C PHE A 8 -7.93 -3.80 12.60
N THR A 9 -8.92 -4.70 12.47
CA THR A 9 -9.17 -5.80 13.43
C THR A 9 -7.93 -6.68 13.62
N PHE A 10 -7.17 -6.93 12.56
CA PHE A 10 -5.96 -7.77 12.57
C PHE A 10 -4.66 -6.97 12.43
N SER A 11 -4.71 -5.66 12.73
CA SER A 11 -3.54 -4.78 12.66
C SER A 11 -2.83 -4.65 14.01
N ARG A 12 -1.51 -4.45 13.96
CA ARG A 12 -0.72 -4.01 15.11
C ARG A 12 -0.21 -2.60 14.82
N GLN A 13 -0.50 -1.66 15.73
CA GLN A 13 -0.01 -0.29 15.61
C GLN A 13 1.00 0.00 16.72
N GLU A 14 2.24 0.29 16.34
CA GLU A 14 3.27 0.64 17.32
C GLU A 14 3.03 2.03 17.92
N ARG A 15 2.73 3.01 17.07
CA ARG A 15 2.60 4.44 17.43
C ARG A 15 1.71 5.18 16.44
N GLY A 16 1.22 6.35 16.84
CA GLY A 16 0.58 7.32 15.93
C GLY A 16 -0.88 7.02 15.62
N LYS A 17 -1.29 7.31 14.38
CA LYS A 17 -2.64 7.07 13.86
C LYS A 17 -2.65 5.81 13.00
N LYS A 18 -3.82 5.18 12.90
CA LYS A 18 -4.03 4.02 12.03
C LYS A 18 -3.92 4.47 10.56
N VAL A 19 -3.22 3.68 9.75
CA VAL A 19 -2.99 3.95 8.33
C VAL A 19 -3.62 2.81 7.53
N PRO A 20 -4.55 3.09 6.58
CA PRO A 20 -5.22 2.04 5.82
C PRO A 20 -4.23 1.14 5.06
N TYR A 21 -4.56 -0.15 4.90
CA TYR A 21 -3.67 -1.09 4.23
C TYR A 21 -3.33 -0.66 2.80
N GLY A 22 -2.06 -0.88 2.42
CA GLY A 22 -1.55 -0.54 1.10
C GLY A 22 -1.47 0.97 0.81
N THR A 23 -1.64 1.83 1.82
CA THR A 23 -1.48 3.27 1.70
C THR A 23 -0.18 3.74 2.35
N ALA A 24 0.39 4.82 1.84
CA ALA A 24 1.52 5.50 2.48
C ALA A 24 1.59 6.96 2.01
N GLY A 25 2.09 7.84 2.88
CA GLY A 25 2.29 9.25 2.55
C GLY A 25 3.35 9.87 3.43
N ASP A 26 3.80 11.05 3.02
CA ASP A 26 4.81 11.83 3.74
C ASP A 26 4.72 13.32 3.39
N CYS A 27 5.04 14.18 4.36
CA CYS A 27 5.02 15.63 4.23
C CYS A 27 6.38 16.27 3.89
N TYR A 28 7.45 15.49 3.85
CA TYR A 28 8.80 15.97 3.62
C TYR A 28 9.13 16.11 2.11
N SER A 29 10.40 16.29 1.75
CA SER A 29 10.80 16.52 0.34
C SER A 29 10.71 15.25 -0.50
N ARG A 30 10.38 15.39 -1.79
CA ARG A 30 10.49 14.32 -2.81
C ARG A 30 11.90 14.14 -3.37
N ALA A 31 12.86 14.93 -2.89
CA ALA A 31 14.25 14.84 -3.36
C ALA A 31 14.85 13.46 -3.05
N GLU A 32 15.77 13.02 -3.90
CA GLU A 32 16.51 11.77 -3.68
C GLU A 32 17.23 11.79 -2.33
N GLY A 33 17.21 10.66 -1.61
CA GLY A 33 17.77 10.54 -0.27
C GLY A 33 16.85 11.03 0.87
N CYS A 34 15.73 11.70 0.56
CA CYS A 34 14.74 12.07 1.56
C CYS A 34 13.89 10.87 1.99
N GLY A 35 13.45 10.88 3.25
CA GLY A 35 12.47 9.92 3.76
C GLY A 35 11.14 10.07 3.02
N GLN A 36 10.49 8.95 2.75
CA GLN A 36 9.14 8.89 2.17
C GLN A 36 8.36 7.81 2.89
N GLY A 37 7.04 7.94 2.88
CA GLY A 37 6.12 6.93 3.39
C GLY A 37 6.33 5.60 2.66
N ARG A 38 6.18 4.49 3.38
CA ARG A 38 6.36 3.15 2.83
C ARG A 38 5.22 2.25 3.24
N PHE A 39 4.78 1.40 2.32
CA PHE A 39 3.91 0.27 2.62
C PHE A 39 4.53 -1.02 2.05
N SER A 40 4.15 -2.14 2.66
CA SER A 40 4.45 -3.49 2.17
C SER A 40 3.27 -4.41 2.40
N ILE A 41 2.97 -5.25 1.43
CA ILE A 41 1.97 -6.30 1.43
C ILE A 41 2.70 -7.60 1.10
N ASP A 42 2.47 -8.63 1.92
CA ASP A 42 3.03 -9.95 1.73
C ASP A 42 1.92 -10.99 1.97
N LEU A 43 1.51 -11.65 0.89
CA LEU A 43 0.52 -12.74 0.88
C LEU A 43 1.21 -14.11 0.73
N THR A 44 2.54 -14.17 0.76
CA THR A 44 3.27 -15.44 0.66
C THR A 44 2.91 -16.35 1.83
N GLY A 45 2.86 -17.66 1.56
CA GLY A 45 2.38 -18.64 2.54
C GLY A 45 0.86 -18.63 2.78
N THR A 46 0.11 -17.75 2.10
CA THR A 46 -1.35 -17.82 2.01
C THR A 46 -1.79 -18.41 0.66
N SER A 47 -3.05 -18.79 0.56
CA SER A 47 -3.68 -19.21 -0.71
C SER A 47 -4.20 -18.03 -1.54
N PHE A 48 -3.74 -16.81 -1.27
CA PHE A 48 -4.20 -15.61 -1.96
C PHE A 48 -3.09 -15.02 -2.84
N LYS A 49 -3.53 -14.42 -3.95
CA LYS A 49 -2.74 -13.51 -4.79
C LYS A 49 -3.52 -12.23 -5.06
N LEU A 50 -2.81 -11.12 -5.25
CA LEU A 50 -3.34 -9.87 -5.77
C LEU A 50 -3.86 -10.08 -7.19
N THR A 51 -5.02 -9.52 -7.51
CA THR A 51 -5.55 -9.58 -8.87
C THR A 51 -4.73 -8.70 -9.80
N SER A 52 -4.74 -9.03 -11.10
CA SER A 52 -3.86 -8.40 -12.09
C SER A 52 -4.09 -6.89 -12.26
N ASP A 53 -5.28 -6.41 -11.92
CA ASP A 53 -5.76 -5.03 -12.02
C ASP A 53 -5.46 -4.13 -10.80
N VAL A 54 -4.98 -4.69 -9.68
CA VAL A 54 -4.61 -3.89 -8.50
C VAL A 54 -3.48 -2.90 -8.86
N SER A 55 -3.75 -1.62 -8.70
CA SER A 55 -2.79 -0.55 -8.93
C SER A 55 -2.88 0.47 -7.79
N TRP A 56 -1.98 1.44 -7.81
CA TRP A 56 -1.95 2.54 -6.86
C TRP A 56 -1.92 3.86 -7.61
N ILE A 57 -2.56 4.85 -7.01
CA ILE A 57 -2.68 6.21 -7.55
C ILE A 57 -2.16 7.22 -6.54
N GLY A 58 -1.97 8.47 -6.98
CA GLY A 58 -1.48 9.57 -6.17
C GLY A 58 0.03 9.80 -6.32
N ASP A 59 0.66 10.27 -5.25
CA ASP A 59 2.06 10.67 -5.24
C ASP A 59 2.99 9.48 -5.00
N THR A 60 3.10 8.63 -6.02
CA THR A 60 3.95 7.44 -6.00
C THR A 60 5.35 7.75 -6.52
N THR A 61 6.38 7.39 -5.77
CA THR A 61 7.77 7.46 -6.26
C THR A 61 8.23 6.13 -6.83
N LYS A 62 7.86 5.02 -6.19
CA LYS A 62 8.21 3.68 -6.68
C LYS A 62 7.24 2.66 -6.13
N ILE A 63 6.69 1.80 -6.99
CA ILE A 63 5.88 0.66 -6.59
C ILE A 63 6.42 -0.59 -7.28
N HIS A 64 6.63 -1.63 -6.48
CA HIS A 64 7.02 -2.96 -6.94
C HIS A 64 5.94 -3.96 -6.55
N ARG A 65 5.48 -4.74 -7.52
CA ARG A 65 4.37 -5.68 -7.34
C ARG A 65 4.68 -7.01 -8.02
N THR A 66 4.30 -8.08 -7.35
CA THR A 66 4.17 -9.45 -7.87
C THR A 66 2.75 -9.94 -7.59
N ASP A 67 2.47 -11.20 -7.93
CA ASP A 67 1.18 -11.82 -7.62
C ASP A 67 0.93 -11.90 -6.11
N GLN A 68 1.95 -12.04 -5.26
CA GLN A 68 1.77 -12.23 -3.82
C GLN A 68 2.34 -11.11 -2.96
N THR A 69 3.16 -10.22 -3.53
CA THR A 69 3.80 -9.15 -2.77
C THR A 69 3.62 -7.81 -3.45
N ALA A 70 3.51 -6.75 -2.65
CA ALA A 70 3.58 -5.38 -3.14
C ALA A 70 4.33 -4.51 -2.14
N SER A 71 5.10 -3.55 -2.64
CA SER A 71 5.75 -2.54 -1.80
C SER A 71 5.77 -1.21 -2.53
N GLY A 72 5.66 -0.13 -1.77
CA GLY A 72 5.63 1.21 -2.33
C GLY A 72 6.39 2.23 -1.49
N ARG A 73 6.93 3.23 -2.19
CA ARG A 73 7.40 4.50 -1.62
C ARG A 73 6.51 5.62 -2.12
N CYS A 74 5.92 6.36 -1.20
CA CYS A 74 4.87 7.31 -1.50
C CYS A 74 5.01 8.60 -0.70
N GLY A 75 4.49 9.67 -1.30
CA GLY A 75 4.36 10.98 -0.71
C GLY A 75 5.47 11.96 -1.07
N GLY A 76 5.71 12.87 -0.12
CA GLY A 76 6.50 14.09 -0.27
C GLY A 76 5.61 15.28 -0.64
N PHE A 77 5.92 16.46 -0.08
CA PHE A 77 5.10 17.67 -0.10
C PHE A 77 3.65 17.42 0.34
N CYS A 78 3.49 16.61 1.38
CA CYS A 78 2.23 16.13 1.95
C CYS A 78 1.38 15.30 1.00
N GLY A 79 2.04 14.67 0.02
CA GLY A 79 1.43 13.69 -0.84
C GLY A 79 1.23 12.34 -0.16
N GLU A 80 0.33 11.56 -0.73
CA GLU A 80 0.10 10.16 -0.39
C GLU A 80 -0.17 9.34 -1.65
N CYS A 81 0.00 8.03 -1.52
CA CYS A 81 -0.52 7.08 -2.48
C CYS A 81 -1.50 6.12 -1.80
N ILE A 82 -2.49 5.71 -2.57
CA ILE A 82 -3.51 4.77 -2.14
C ILE A 82 -3.75 3.72 -3.24
N PRO A 83 -4.24 2.53 -2.91
CA PRO A 83 -4.76 1.61 -3.92
C PRO A 83 -5.82 2.31 -4.76
N ASP A 84 -5.83 2.07 -6.07
CA ASP A 84 -6.79 2.68 -6.99
C ASP A 84 -8.22 2.42 -6.49
N LEU A 85 -9.05 3.46 -6.46
CA LEU A 85 -10.39 3.35 -5.88
C LEU A 85 -11.33 2.48 -6.73
N ASN A 86 -11.04 2.34 -8.02
CA ASN A 86 -11.84 1.53 -8.95
C ASN A 86 -11.49 0.04 -8.83
N THR A 87 -10.22 -0.31 -8.69
CA THR A 87 -9.78 -1.71 -8.63
C THR A 87 -9.59 -2.19 -7.19
N GLY A 88 -9.21 -1.32 -6.27
CA GLY A 88 -8.99 -1.61 -4.85
C GLY A 88 -7.87 -2.62 -4.60
N LEU A 89 -7.76 -3.08 -3.35
CA LEU A 89 -6.89 -4.22 -3.00
C LEU A 89 -7.68 -5.53 -3.15
N HIS A 90 -7.85 -5.95 -4.39
CA HIS A 90 -8.51 -7.21 -4.71
C HIS A 90 -7.53 -8.39 -4.67
N VAL A 91 -8.04 -9.51 -4.14
CA VAL A 91 -7.32 -10.79 -4.07
C VAL A 91 -8.18 -11.93 -4.60
N GLU A 92 -7.52 -12.91 -5.18
CA GLU A 92 -8.10 -14.16 -5.66
C GLU A 92 -7.37 -15.37 -5.08
N ILE A 93 -8.02 -16.53 -5.13
CA ILE A 93 -7.46 -17.79 -4.62
C ILE A 93 -6.54 -18.37 -5.69
N THR A 94 -5.36 -18.83 -5.27
CA THR A 94 -4.45 -19.65 -6.09
C THR A 94 -4.76 -21.13 -5.99
#